data_AF-A0A1C5DNU8-F1
#
_entry.id   AF-A0A1C5DNU8-F1
#
_cell.length_a   1.000
_cell.length_b   1.000
_cell.length_c   1.000
_cell.angle_alpha   90.00
_cell.angle_beta   90.00
_cell.angle_gamma   90.00
#
_symmetry.space_group_name_H-M   'P 1'
#
loop_
_entity.id
_entity.type
_entity.pdbx_description
1 polymer ?
#
loop_
_entity_poly.entity_id
_entity_poly.type
_entity_poly.pdbx_seq_one_letter_code
_entity_poly.pdbx_strand_id
1 'polypeptide(L)'
;MPGSLAVLRESHRTEVERLLSRAVEEEVRRSGGRTDGGVLLGRARGALDEMAAAAAEEYGAYVRALDESSAGSRPLSSRLSRGQLGTPALAATVAAAAAFGADLTYGTSAGTALGAGVTAA
;
A
#
# COMPACT_ATOMS: atom_id res chain seq x y z
N MET A 1 -3.26 -4.11 -33.83
CA MET A 1 -3.25 -3.52 -32.48
C MET A 1 -1.84 -3.58 -31.94
N PRO A 2 -1.10 -2.46 -31.84
CA PRO A 2 0.24 -2.46 -31.26
C PRO A 2 0.09 -2.48 -29.74
N GLY A 3 -0.06 -3.68 -29.16
CA GLY A 3 -0.34 -3.86 -27.73
C GLY A 3 0.44 -4.99 -27.06
N SER A 4 1.37 -5.64 -27.76
CA SER A 4 2.14 -6.77 -27.18
C SER A 4 3.43 -6.34 -26.47
N LEU A 5 3.61 -5.06 -26.15
CA LEU A 5 4.86 -4.54 -25.57
C LEU A 5 4.78 -4.03 -24.12
N ALA A 6 3.63 -4.18 -23.44
CA ALA A 6 3.62 -3.93 -21.99
C ALA A 6 2.60 -4.82 -21.30
N VAL A 7 2.92 -6.10 -21.16
CA VAL A 7 2.29 -6.90 -20.09
C VAL A 7 2.62 -6.26 -18.73
N LEU A 8 3.87 -5.81 -18.56
CA LEU A 8 4.33 -5.12 -17.36
C LEU A 8 4.15 -3.59 -17.49
N ARG A 9 3.70 -2.95 -16.42
CA ARG A 9 3.76 -1.50 -16.25
C ARG A 9 5.21 -1.03 -16.33
N GLU A 10 5.44 0.11 -16.99
CA GLU A 10 6.79 0.61 -17.29
C GLU A 10 7.69 0.72 -16.05
N SER A 11 7.17 1.21 -14.93
CA SER A 11 7.90 1.32 -13.67
C SER A 11 8.35 -0.05 -13.13
N HIS A 12 7.49 -1.07 -13.25
CA HIS A 12 7.81 -2.43 -12.84
C HIS A 12 8.81 -3.08 -13.80
N ARG A 13 8.67 -2.83 -15.11
CA ARG A 13 9.63 -3.32 -16.12
C ARG A 13 11.03 -2.74 -15.88
N THR A 14 11.13 -1.42 -15.74
CA THR A 14 12.41 -0.75 -15.48
C THR A 14 13.10 -1.32 -14.24
N GLU A 15 12.36 -1.52 -13.15
CA GLU A 15 12.93 -2.06 -11.91
C GLU A 15 13.41 -3.51 -12.06
N VAL A 16 12.65 -4.35 -12.73
CA VAL A 16 13.04 -5.74 -13.01
C VAL A 16 14.28 -5.78 -13.91
N GLU A 17 14.36 -4.95 -14.95
CA GLU A 17 15.54 -4.89 -15.84
C GLU A 17 16.80 -4.42 -15.10
N ARG A 18 16.66 -3.49 -14.15
CA ARG A 18 17.75 -3.06 -13.26
C ARG A 18 18.25 -4.22 -12.40
N LEU A 19 17.34 -4.99 -11.80
CA LEU A 19 17.67 -6.16 -10.98
C LEU A 19 18.32 -7.26 -11.82
N LEU A 20 17.81 -7.53 -13.03
CA LEU A 20 18.36 -8.50 -13.96
C LEU A 20 19.79 -8.15 -14.36
N SER A 21 20.04 -6.89 -14.71
CA SER A 21 21.37 -6.42 -15.12
C SER A 21 22.39 -6.64 -13.98
N ARG A 22 22.02 -6.26 -12.75
CA ARG A 22 22.85 -6.51 -11.57
C ARG A 22 23.08 -8.00 -11.31
N ALA A 23 22.06 -8.84 -11.47
CA ALA A 23 22.18 -10.28 -11.28
C ALA A 23 23.15 -10.91 -12.29
N VAL A 24 23.09 -10.47 -13.55
CA VAL A 24 24.02 -10.91 -14.61
C VAL A 24 25.45 -10.46 -14.31
N GLU A 25 25.66 -9.21 -13.87
CA GLU A 25 26.98 -8.72 -13.49
C GLU A 25 27.61 -9.56 -12.36
N GLU A 26 26.82 -9.91 -11.35
CA GLU A 26 27.28 -10.77 -10.25
C GLU A 26 27.56 -12.20 -10.73
N GLU A 27 26.78 -12.72 -11.69
CA GLU A 27 27.04 -14.05 -12.27
C GLU A 27 28.33 -14.08 -13.10
N VAL A 28 28.58 -13.06 -13.92
CA VAL A 28 29.83 -12.93 -14.69
C VAL A 28 31.04 -12.89 -13.75
N ARG A 29 30.93 -12.14 -12.65
CA ARG A 29 31.96 -12.04 -11.61
C ARG A 29 32.20 -13.39 -10.91
N ARG A 30 31.13 -14.07 -10.48
CA ARG A 30 31.17 -15.40 -9.86
C ARG A 30 31.79 -16.45 -10.78
N SER A 31 31.46 -16.38 -12.06
CA SER A 31 31.96 -17.29 -13.09
C SER A 31 33.40 -17.00 -13.51
N GLY A 32 34.03 -15.94 -13.00
CA GLY A 32 35.41 -15.57 -13.35
C GLY A 32 35.57 -15.22 -14.83
N GLY A 33 34.53 -14.67 -15.46
CA GLY A 33 34.52 -14.33 -16.89
C GLY A 33 34.24 -15.51 -17.85
N ARG A 34 33.94 -16.71 -17.34
CA ARG A 34 33.54 -17.87 -18.18
C ARG A 34 32.16 -17.74 -18.83
N THR A 35 31.38 -16.75 -18.40
CA THR A 35 30.01 -16.51 -18.87
C THR A 35 29.97 -15.18 -19.61
N ASP A 36 29.41 -15.17 -20.82
CA ASP A 36 29.15 -13.94 -21.57
C ASP A 36 27.92 -13.23 -21.01
N GLY A 37 28.14 -12.05 -20.42
CA GLY A 37 27.08 -11.28 -19.78
C GLY A 37 26.02 -10.75 -20.76
N GLY A 38 26.42 -10.39 -21.99
CA GLY A 38 25.49 -9.89 -23.00
C GLY A 38 24.52 -10.98 -23.47
N VAL A 39 25.05 -12.17 -23.75
CA VAL A 39 24.26 -13.35 -24.12
C VAL A 39 23.34 -13.77 -22.98
N LEU A 40 23.85 -13.79 -21.74
CA LEU A 40 23.04 -14.15 -20.57
C LEU A 40 21.91 -13.14 -20.32
N LEU A 41 22.19 -11.84 -20.40
CA LEU A 41 21.18 -10.79 -20.23
C LEU A 41 20.11 -10.85 -21.34
N GLY A 42 20.52 -11.09 -22.59
CA GLY A 42 19.59 -11.28 -23.70
C GLY A 42 18.63 -12.46 -23.48
N ARG A 43 19.16 -13.62 -23.06
CA ARG A 43 18.32 -14.77 -22.69
C ARG A 43 17.39 -14.46 -21.53
N ALA A 44 17.89 -13.80 -20.50
CA ALA A 44 17.13 -13.54 -19.29
C ALA A 44 15.98 -12.52 -19.55
N ARG A 45 16.19 -11.55 -20.46
CA ARG A 45 15.12 -10.68 -20.96
C ARG A 45 14.06 -11.45 -21.76
N GLY A 46 14.48 -12.37 -22.63
CA GLY A 46 13.53 -13.23 -23.36
C GLY A 46 12.68 -14.09 -22.40
N ALA A 47 13.31 -14.70 -21.39
CA ALA A 47 12.59 -15.44 -20.36
C ALA A 47 11.64 -14.56 -19.54
N LEU A 48 12.03 -13.31 -19.24
CA LEU A 48 11.14 -12.34 -18.59
C LEU A 48 9.92 -12.04 -19.46
N ASP A 49 10.10 -11.87 -20.77
CA ASP A 49 9.00 -11.59 -21.70
C ASP A 49 8.03 -12.79 -21.79
N GLU A 50 8.55 -14.02 -21.81
CA GLU A 50 7.76 -15.25 -21.74
C GLU A 50 6.98 -15.37 -20.43
N MET A 51 7.65 -15.13 -19.29
CA MET A 51 7.00 -15.14 -17.97
C MET A 51 5.93 -14.07 -17.84
N ALA A 52 6.20 -12.86 -18.34
CA ALA A 52 5.23 -11.78 -18.34
C ALA A 52 4.02 -12.16 -19.19
N ALA A 53 4.23 -12.64 -20.42
CA ALA A 53 3.15 -13.09 -21.29
C ALA A 53 2.28 -14.19 -20.65
N ALA A 54 2.90 -15.16 -19.99
CA ALA A 54 2.19 -16.23 -19.29
C ALA A 54 1.36 -15.75 -18.10
N ALA A 55 1.77 -14.67 -17.42
CA ALA A 55 1.11 -14.11 -16.24
C ALA A 55 0.28 -12.85 -16.56
N ALA A 56 -0.05 -12.60 -17.83
CA ALA A 56 -0.65 -11.34 -18.25
C ALA A 56 -2.02 -11.07 -17.60
N GLU A 57 -2.83 -12.11 -17.44
CA GLU A 57 -4.16 -11.99 -16.85
C GLU A 57 -4.08 -11.68 -15.35
N GLU A 58 -3.25 -12.44 -14.62
CA GLU A 58 -3.04 -12.30 -13.18
C GLU A 58 -2.37 -10.96 -12.84
N TYR A 59 -1.35 -10.58 -13.61
CA TYR A 59 -0.70 -9.29 -13.43
C TYR A 59 -1.64 -8.13 -13.73
N GLY A 60 -2.47 -8.25 -14.77
CA GLY A 60 -3.50 -7.25 -15.09
C GLY A 60 -4.52 -7.11 -13.96
N ALA A 61 -4.95 -8.22 -13.34
CA ALA A 61 -5.82 -8.20 -12.17
C ALA A 61 -5.14 -7.53 -10.95
N TYR A 62 -3.87 -7.83 -10.71
CA TYR A 62 -3.06 -7.21 -9.65
C TYR A 62 -2.94 -5.69 -9.83
N VAL A 63 -2.58 -5.22 -11.03
CA VAL A 63 -2.45 -3.78 -11.31
C VAL A 63 -3.79 -3.08 -11.17
N ARG A 64 -4.88 -3.69 -11.63
CA ARG A 64 -6.23 -3.14 -11.44
C ARG A 64 -6.57 -2.98 -9.96
N ALA A 65 -6.28 -3.99 -9.13
CA ALA A 65 -6.51 -3.91 -7.70
C ALA A 65 -5.66 -2.81 -7.03
N LEU A 66 -4.41 -2.62 -7.45
CA LEU A 66 -3.56 -1.51 -7.00
C LEU A 66 -4.15 -0.15 -7.37
N ASP A 67 -4.59 0.02 -8.61
CA ASP A 67 -5.15 1.28 -9.09
C ASP A 67 -6.49 1.59 -8.37
N GLU A 68 -7.35 0.58 -8.15
CA GLU A 68 -8.58 0.71 -7.37
C GLU A 68 -8.31 1.10 -5.91
N SER A 69 -7.31 0.48 -5.27
CA SER A 69 -6.92 0.82 -3.90
C SER A 69 -6.41 2.26 -3.78
N SER A 70 -5.67 2.71 -4.79
CA SER A 70 -5.15 4.08 -4.88
C SER A 70 -6.30 5.07 -5.10
N ALA A 71 -7.27 4.74 -5.94
CA ALA A 71 -8.44 5.57 -6.21
C ALA A 71 -9.43 5.64 -5.02
N GLY A 72 -9.55 4.55 -4.25
CA GLY A 72 -10.37 4.48 -3.04
C GLY A 72 -9.78 5.21 -1.84
N SER A 73 -8.49 5.52 -1.88
CA SER A 73 -7.74 6.21 -0.83
C SER A 73 -8.03 7.72 -0.84
N ARG A 74 -9.28 8.09 -0.56
CA ARG A 74 -9.61 9.48 -0.21
C ARG A 74 -9.04 9.79 1.18
N PRO A 75 -8.38 10.94 1.38
CA PRO A 75 -7.83 11.29 2.67
C PRO A 75 -8.93 11.30 3.74
N LEU A 76 -8.65 10.79 4.94
CA LEU A 76 -9.62 10.77 6.04
C LEU A 76 -10.22 12.16 6.32
N SER A 77 -9.43 13.22 6.10
CA SER A 77 -9.90 14.61 6.19
C SER A 77 -11.09 14.94 5.27
N SER A 78 -11.20 14.30 4.11
CA SER A 78 -12.36 14.44 3.21
C SER A 78 -13.62 13.75 3.75
N ARG A 79 -13.46 12.67 4.54
CA ARG A 79 -14.55 11.93 5.21
C ARG A 79 -14.90 12.52 6.59
N LEU A 80 -13.99 13.27 7.18
CA LEU A 80 -14.13 14.00 8.45
C LEU A 80 -14.44 15.48 8.21
N SER A 81 -15.16 15.80 7.13
CA SER A 81 -15.58 17.18 6.87
C SER A 81 -16.59 17.64 7.92
N ARG A 82 -16.59 18.94 8.27
CA ARG A 82 -17.53 19.52 9.27
C ARG A 82 -19.00 19.20 8.97
N GLY A 83 -19.35 19.00 7.69
CA GLY A 83 -20.71 18.63 7.28
C GLY A 83 -21.12 17.18 7.60
N GLN A 84 -20.16 16.26 7.75
CA GLN A 84 -20.42 14.84 8.04
C GLN A 84 -20.24 14.47 9.51
N LEU A 85 -19.58 15.34 10.29
CA LEU A 85 -19.28 15.10 11.71
C LEU A 85 -20.36 15.57 12.69
N GLY A 86 -21.34 16.37 12.27
CA GLY A 86 -22.31 17.00 13.18
C GLY A 86 -23.10 16.00 14.02
N THR A 87 -23.78 15.05 13.38
CA THR A 87 -24.60 14.03 14.06
C THR A 87 -23.79 13.04 14.91
N PRO A 88 -22.70 12.41 14.41
CA PRO A 88 -21.93 11.49 15.23
C PRO A 88 -21.19 12.20 16.39
N ALA A 89 -20.76 13.46 16.21
CA ALA A 89 -20.19 14.23 17.32
C ALA A 89 -21.23 14.51 18.40
N LEU A 90 -22.45 14.89 18.04
CA LEU A 90 -23.53 15.07 19.02
C LEU A 90 -23.83 13.76 19.77
N ALA A 91 -23.96 12.64 19.06
CA ALA A 91 -24.17 11.34 19.68
C ALA A 91 -23.03 10.98 20.66
N ALA A 92 -21.77 11.21 20.27
CA ALA A 92 -20.62 10.99 21.14
C ALA A 92 -20.64 11.90 22.36
N THR A 93 -21.01 13.19 22.22
CA THR A 93 -21.12 14.11 23.36
C THR A 93 -22.24 13.71 24.33
N VAL A 94 -23.40 13.27 23.81
CA VAL A 94 -24.51 12.80 24.64
C VAL A 94 -24.12 11.51 25.36
N ALA A 95 -23.48 10.57 24.66
CA ALA A 95 -22.99 9.34 25.28
C ALA A 95 -21.95 9.61 26.37
N ALA A 96 -21.02 10.55 26.13
CA ALA A 96 -20.03 10.97 27.11
C ALA A 96 -20.68 11.64 28.34
N ALA A 97 -21.68 12.50 28.14
CA ALA A 97 -22.42 13.13 29.22
C ALA A 97 -23.22 12.11 30.04
N ALA A 98 -23.83 11.11 29.38
CA ALA A 98 -24.55 10.03 30.03
C ALA A 98 -23.60 9.11 30.83
N ALA A 99 -22.43 8.77 30.27
CA ALA A 99 -21.40 7.99 30.97
C ALA A 99 -20.86 8.76 32.19
N PHE A 100 -20.56 10.05 32.04
CA PHE A 100 -20.15 10.90 33.15
C PHE A 100 -21.23 11.00 34.24
N GLY A 101 -22.49 11.17 33.84
CA GLY A 101 -23.63 11.15 34.76
C GLY A 101 -23.75 9.82 35.50
N ALA A 102 -23.58 8.70 34.79
CA ALA A 102 -23.57 7.37 35.37
C ALA A 102 -22.41 7.21 36.38
N ASP A 103 -21.19 7.59 36.02
CA ASP A 103 -20.00 7.52 36.89
C ASP A 103 -20.16 8.34 38.18
N LEU A 104 -20.86 9.47 38.11
CA LEU A 104 -21.22 10.29 39.29
C LEU A 104 -22.30 9.64 40.15
N THR A 105 -23.32 9.02 39.56
CA THR A 105 -24.39 8.32 40.31
C THR A 105 -23.94 7.00 40.94
N TYR A 106 -22.96 6.31 40.34
CA TYR A 106 -22.45 5.02 40.82
C TYR A 106 -21.14 5.14 41.65
N GLY A 107 -20.63 6.36 41.89
CA GLY A 107 -19.66 6.63 42.97
C GLY A 107 -18.17 6.63 42.60
N THR A 108 -17.81 6.92 41.34
CA THR A 108 -16.41 7.12 40.95
C THR A 108 -16.04 8.60 41.10
N SER A 109 -15.01 8.92 41.91
CA SER A 109 -14.62 10.30 42.18
C SER A 109 -14.15 10.99 40.89
N ALA A 110 -14.74 12.15 40.57
CA ALA A 110 -14.50 12.92 39.33
C ALA A 110 -13.03 13.23 39.00
N GLY A 111 -12.11 13.04 39.95
CA GLY A 111 -10.67 13.28 39.79
C GLY A 111 -9.94 12.28 38.89
N THR A 112 -10.36 11.01 38.82
CA THR A 112 -9.70 10.01 37.94
C THR A 112 -10.09 10.22 36.47
N ALA A 113 -11.32 10.62 36.20
CA ALA A 113 -11.82 10.88 34.86
C ALA A 113 -11.15 12.10 34.20
N LEU A 114 -10.94 13.20 34.96
CA LEU A 114 -10.23 14.38 34.46
C LEU A 114 -8.73 14.13 34.26
N GLY A 115 -8.09 13.34 35.13
CA GLY A 115 -6.67 12.99 34.99
C GLY A 115 -6.36 12.17 33.73
N ALA A 116 -7.21 11.19 33.40
CA ALA A 116 -7.04 10.36 32.21
C ALA A 116 -7.24 11.15 30.89
N GLY A 117 -8.15 12.13 30.89
CA GLY A 117 -8.41 12.98 29.73
C GLY A 117 -7.26 13.94 29.39
N VAL A 118 -6.59 14.51 30.40
CA VAL A 118 -5.46 15.44 30.19
C VAL A 118 -4.20 14.72 29.72
N THR A 119 -4.02 13.44 30.04
CA THR A 119 -2.88 12.64 29.54
C THR A 119 -3.05 12.16 28.10
N ALA A 120 -4.27 12.22 27.56
CA ALA A 120 -4.60 11.73 26.22
C ALA A 120 -4.75 12.85 25.16
N ALA A 121 -4.68 14.12 25.56
CA ALA A 121 -4.66 15.30 24.69
C ALA A 121 -3.23 15.82 24.54
#